data_AF-A0A958KEN5-F1
#
_entry.id   AF-A0A958KEN5-F1
#
_cell.length_a   1.000
_cell.length_b   1.000
_cell.length_c   1.000
_cell.angle_alpha   90.00
_cell.angle_beta   90.00
_cell.angle_gamma   90.00
#
_symmetry.space_group_name_H-M   'P 1'
#
loop_
_entity.id
_entity.type
_entity.pdbx_description
1 polymer ?
#
loop_
_entity_poly.entity_id
_entity_poly.type
_entity_poly.pdbx_seq_one_letter_code
_entity_poly.pdbx_strand_id
1 'polypeptide(L)'
;MKVVDQSLYKCFTRHLYRLDIDQESDQAFVRQVATTYLRELVKDGAHISLKHVDEVILDVEEEITHMLRVKLYGYFDLNAFRRNERSRKDC
;
A
#
# COMPACT_ATOMS: atom_id res chain seq x y z
N MET A 1 11.72 -12.40 -12.21
CA MET A 1 10.78 -12.30 -11.08
C MET A 1 11.21 -11.07 -10.29
N LYS A 2 10.53 -9.93 -10.44
CA LYS A 2 10.89 -8.71 -9.69
C LYS A 2 10.73 -9.04 -8.21
N VAL A 3 11.82 -8.98 -7.46
CA VAL A 3 11.79 -9.04 -6.00
C VAL A 3 11.07 -7.77 -5.59
N VAL A 4 9.77 -7.87 -5.30
CA VAL A 4 9.06 -6.79 -4.62
C VAL A 4 9.87 -6.48 -3.38
N ASP A 5 10.28 -5.22 -3.24
CA ASP A 5 11.05 -4.80 -2.07
C ASP A 5 10.29 -5.24 -0.81
N GLN A 6 10.93 -6.07 0.01
CA GLN A 6 10.30 -6.62 1.23
C GLN A 6 9.82 -5.49 2.16
N SER A 7 10.49 -4.33 2.12
CA SER A 7 10.12 -3.16 2.91
C SER A 7 8.81 -2.51 2.40
N LEU A 8 8.64 -2.38 1.08
CA LEU A 8 7.41 -1.89 0.47
C LEU A 8 6.24 -2.84 0.79
N TYR A 9 6.43 -4.14 0.60
CA TYR A 9 5.39 -5.14 0.90
C TYR A 9 5.00 -5.13 2.39
N LYS A 10 5.98 -4.94 3.29
CA LYS A 10 5.74 -4.80 4.73
C LYS A 10 4.93 -3.54 5.04
N CYS A 11 5.29 -2.40 4.45
CA CYS A 11 4.54 -1.15 4.60
C CYS A 11 3.10 -1.27 4.08
N PHE A 12 2.93 -1.85 2.88
CA PHE A 12 1.63 -2.15 2.29
C PHE A 12 0.77 -3.03 3.20
N THR A 13 1.31 -4.16 3.68
CA THR A 13 0.57 -5.11 4.51
C THR A 13 0.14 -4.47 5.83
N ARG A 14 1.04 -3.69 6.47
CA ARG A 14 0.73 -2.95 7.70
C ARG A 14 -0.48 -2.04 7.51
N HIS A 15 -0.59 -1.34 6.38
CA HIS A 15 -1.71 -0.44 6.09
C HIS A 15 -2.97 -1.17 5.60
N LEU A 16 -2.82 -2.27 4.87
CA LEU A 16 -3.94 -3.08 4.39
C LEU A 16 -4.80 -3.60 5.55
N TYR A 17 -4.14 -4.07 6.62
CA TYR A 17 -4.78 -4.62 7.82
C TYR A 17 -5.07 -3.59 8.92
N ARG A 18 -5.07 -2.29 8.59
CA ARG A 18 -5.64 -1.25 9.45
C ARG A 18 -7.16 -1.28 9.35
N LEU A 19 -7.75 -2.18 10.13
CA LEU A 19 -9.19 -2.47 10.12
C LEU A 19 -10.03 -1.42 10.90
N ASP A 20 -9.40 -0.41 11.48
CA ASP A 20 -10.04 0.74 12.14
C ASP A 20 -10.58 1.78 11.14
N ILE A 21 -10.24 1.65 9.86
CA ILE A 21 -10.68 2.57 8.81
C ILE A 21 -12.00 2.09 8.20
N ASP A 22 -13.04 2.91 8.30
CA ASP A 22 -14.39 2.55 7.84
C ASP A 22 -14.59 2.71 6.33
N GLN A 23 -14.07 3.81 5.77
CA GLN A 23 -14.13 4.08 4.34
C GLN A 23 -12.84 4.73 3.85
N GLU A 24 -12.21 4.07 2.88
CA GLU A 24 -11.06 4.59 2.14
C GLU A 24 -11.22 4.16 0.68
N SER A 25 -10.94 5.05 -0.26
CA SER A 25 -10.89 4.68 -1.67
C SER A 25 -9.56 4.01 -1.99
N ASP A 26 -9.55 3.09 -2.96
CA ASP A 26 -8.33 2.42 -3.40
C ASP A 26 -7.21 3.42 -3.76
N GLN A 27 -7.57 4.53 -4.43
CA GLN A 27 -6.60 5.58 -4.79
C GLN A 27 -6.04 6.32 -3.56
N ALA A 28 -6.87 6.63 -2.57
CA ALA A 28 -6.42 7.26 -1.33
C ALA A 28 -5.48 6.32 -0.56
N PHE A 29 -5.82 5.04 -0.49
CA PHE A 29 -4.98 4.00 0.10
C PHE A 29 -3.62 3.92 -0.59
N VAL A 30 -3.59 3.81 -1.93
CA VAL A 30 -2.34 3.71 -2.72
C VAL A 30 -1.43 4.91 -2.44
N ARG A 31 -1.97 6.14 -2.53
CA ARG A 31 -1.23 7.38 -2.25
C ARG A 31 -0.68 7.43 -0.83
N GLN A 32 -1.48 7.01 0.15
CA GLN A 32 -1.09 7.02 1.55
C GLN A 32 0.04 6.02 1.83
N VAL A 33 -0.04 4.82 1.25
CA VAL A 33 1.00 3.79 1.37
C VAL A 33 2.28 4.25 0.70
N ALA A 34 2.21 4.78 -0.53
CA ALA A 34 3.36 5.29 -1.28
C ALA A 34 4.08 6.41 -0.50
N THR A 35 3.30 7.39 -0.03
CA THR A 35 3.82 8.52 0.77
C THR A 35 4.48 8.04 2.05
N THR A 36 3.87 7.05 2.74
CA THR A 36 4.46 6.50 3.98
C THR A 36 5.78 5.80 3.69
N TYR A 37 5.80 4.95 2.65
CA TYR A 37 6.98 4.19 2.26
C TYR A 37 8.15 5.10 1.88
N LEU A 38 7.91 6.11 1.04
CA LEU A 38 8.95 7.05 0.62
C LEU A 38 9.51 7.86 1.79
N ARG A 39 8.67 8.22 2.77
CA ARG A 39 9.15 8.87 4.00
C ARG A 39 10.01 7.94 4.85
N GLU A 40 9.67 6.65 4.93
CA GLU A 40 10.48 5.64 5.62
C GLU A 40 11.84 5.48 4.92
N LEU A 41 11.87 5.39 3.59
CA LEU A 41 13.12 5.34 2.81
C LEU A 41 14.02 6.54 3.06
N VAL A 42 13.48 7.77 3.02
CA VAL A 42 14.25 8.99 3.28
C VAL A 42 14.79 9.01 4.71
N LYS A 43 13.99 8.56 5.69
CA LYS A 43 14.41 8.45 7.09
C LYS A 43 15.53 7.43 7.29
N ASP A 44 15.52 6.34 6.53
CA ASP A 44 16.54 5.28 6.57
C ASP A 44 17.79 5.64 5.74
N GLY A 45 17.86 6.86 5.19
CA GLY A 45 19.05 7.41 4.53
C GLY A 45 19.04 7.29 3.00
N ALA A 46 17.92 6.91 2.38
CA ALA A 46 17.82 6.90 0.92
C ALA A 46 17.85 8.33 0.36
N HIS A 47 18.75 8.58 -0.59
CA HIS A 47 18.85 9.85 -1.30
C HIS A 47 18.03 9.81 -2.59
N ILE A 48 16.78 10.28 -2.53
CA ILE A 48 15.93 10.41 -3.72
C ILE A 48 16.21 11.76 -4.37
N SER A 49 16.63 11.76 -5.63
CA SER A 49 16.83 12.99 -6.41
C SER A 49 15.48 13.69 -6.62
N LEU A 50 15.42 14.99 -6.29
CA LEU A 50 14.22 15.81 -6.53
C LEU A 50 13.79 15.83 -8.00
N LYS A 51 14.71 15.59 -8.95
CA LYS A 51 14.40 15.52 -10.38
C LYS A 51 13.60 14.28 -10.77
N HIS A 52 13.71 13.21 -9.98
CA HIS A 52 13.07 11.91 -10.25
C HIS A 52 12.01 11.58 -9.21
N VAL A 53 11.68 12.50 -8.30
CA VAL A 53 10.76 12.21 -7.19
C VAL A 53 9.38 11.81 -7.68
N ASP A 54 8.87 12.50 -8.72
CA ASP A 54 7.56 12.22 -9.29
C ASP A 54 7.53 10.85 -10.00
N GLU A 55 8.59 10.52 -10.74
CA GLU A 55 8.75 9.20 -11.39
C GLU A 55 8.80 8.08 -10.36
N VAL A 56 9.57 8.27 -9.27
CA VAL A 56 9.67 7.30 -8.18
C VAL A 56 8.34 7.13 -7.45
N ILE A 57 7.58 8.22 -7.24
CA ILE A 57 6.23 8.13 -6.67
C ILE A 57 5.33 7.29 -7.56
N LEU A 58 5.32 7.56 -8.87
CA LEU A 58 4.49 6.82 -9.83
C LEU A 58 4.84 5.32 -9.85
N ASP A 59 6.13 4.98 -9.93
CA ASP A 59 6.58 3.58 -9.90
C ASP A 59 6.13 2.86 -8.62
N VAL A 60 6.22 3.53 -7.48
CA VAL A 60 5.78 2.98 -6.19
C VAL A 60 4.27 2.82 -6.14
N GLU A 61 3.50 3.79 -6.64
CA GLU A 61 2.04 3.71 -6.72
C GLU A 61 1.57 2.58 -7.65
N GLU A 62 2.24 2.37 -8.78
CA GLU A 62 1.96 1.24 -9.68
C GLU A 62 2.19 -0.10 -9.01
N GLU A 63 3.31 -0.26 -8.29
CA GLU A 63 3.62 -1.50 -7.57
C GLU A 63 2.60 -1.76 -6.44
N ILE A 64 2.20 -0.72 -5.70
CA ILE A 64 1.16 -0.84 -4.66
C ILE A 64 -0.19 -1.18 -5.28
N THR A 65 -0.53 -0.58 -6.42
CA THR A 65 -1.77 -0.89 -7.15
C THR A 65 -1.79 -2.35 -7.58
N HIS A 66 -0.66 -2.87 -8.07
CA HIS A 66 -0.53 -4.27 -8.42
C HIS A 66 -0.71 -5.19 -7.21
N MET A 67 -0.03 -4.92 -6.09
CA MET A 67 -0.20 -5.69 -4.84
C MET A 67 -1.64 -5.64 -4.32
N LEU A 68 -2.27 -4.47 -4.37
CA LEU A 68 -3.66 -4.30 -3.95
C LEU A 68 -4.59 -5.17 -4.79
N ARG A 69 -4.49 -5.13 -6.12
CA ARG A 69 -5.29 -5.98 -7.03
C ARG A 69 -5.16 -7.46 -6.71
N VAL A 70 -3.95 -7.93 -6.42
CA VAL A 70 -3.71 -9.34 -6.04
C VAL A 70 -4.41 -9.66 -4.71
N LYS A 71 -4.39 -8.77 -3.72
CA LYS A 71 -5.05 -8.99 -2.42
C LYS A 71 -6.57 -8.86 -2.47
N LEU A 72 -7.07 -7.97 -3.33
CA LEU A 72 -8.50 -7.78 -3.54
C LEU A 72 -9.10 -8.83 -4.48
N TYR A 73 -8.34 -9.81 -4.97
CA TYR A 73 -8.89 -10.87 -5.80
C TYR A 73 -10.05 -11.58 -5.07
N GLY A 74 -11.25 -11.54 -5.67
CA GLY A 74 -12.49 -12.05 -5.06
C GLY A 74 -13.28 -11.03 -4.22
N TYR A 75 -12.80 -9.79 -4.11
CA TYR A 75 -13.47 -8.67 -3.45
C TYR A 75 -13.75 -7.54 -4.45
N PHE A 76 -14.82 -6.77 -4.21
CA PHE A 76 -15.19 -5.66 -5.08
C PHE A 76 -14.23 -4.46 -4.93
N ASP A 77 -13.83 -4.16 -3.69
CA ASP A 77 -12.98 -3.04 -3.33
C ASP A 77 -12.24 -3.31 -2.00
N LEU A 78 -11.35 -2.38 -1.61
CA LEU A 78 -10.64 -2.41 -0.34
C LEU A 78 -11.57 -2.50 0.87
N ASN A 79 -12.71 -1.82 0.82
CA ASN A 79 -13.65 -1.77 1.94
C ASN A 79 -14.35 -3.12 2.13
N ALA A 80 -14.70 -3.83 1.05
CA ALA A 80 -15.25 -5.17 1.06
C ALA A 80 -14.25 -6.18 1.64
N PHE A 81 -12.99 -6.09 1.23
CA PHE A 81 -11.90 -6.87 1.83
C PHE A 81 -11.80 -6.62 3.33
N ARG A 82 -11.71 -5.36 3.77
CA ARG A 82 -11.57 -5.02 5.20
C ARG A 82 -12.78 -5.43 6.04
N ARG A 83 -14.00 -5.34 5.51
CA ARG A 83 -15.21 -5.84 6.20
C ARG A 83 -15.13 -7.35 6.41
N ASN A 84 -14.71 -8.11 5.40
CA ASN A 84 -14.54 -9.55 5.52
C ASN A 84 -13.47 -9.91 6.54
N GLU A 85 -12.31 -9.26 6.50
CA GLU A 85 -11.23 -9.52 7.46
C GLU A 85 -11.62 -9.15 8.90
N ARG A 86 -12.40 -8.08 9.11
CA ARG A 86 -13.00 -7.76 10.42
C ARG A 86 -13.87 -8.91 10.93
N SER A 87 -14.80 -9.38 10.11
CA SER A 87 -15.70 -10.49 10.51
C SER A 87 -14.96 -11.79 10.85
N ARG A 88 -13.79 -12.03 10.25
CA ARG A 88 -12.95 -13.21 10.55
C ARG A 88 -12.18 -13.10 11.85
N LYS A 89 -11.91 -11.88 12.33
CA LYS A 89 -11.18 -11.63 13.58
C LYS A 89 -12.08 -11.78 14.82
N ASP A 90 -13.39 -11.57 14.64
CA ASP A 90 -14.40 -11.63 15.70
C ASP A 90 -15.01 -13.03 15.89
N CYS A 91 -14.54 -14.05 15.14
CA CYS A 91 -14.89 -15.47 15.30
C CYS A 91 -13.74 -16.23 15.98
#